data_AF-A0A2T2SI27-F1
#
_entry.id   AF-A0A2T2SI27-F1
#
_cell.length_a   1.000
_cell.length_b   1.000
_cell.length_c   1.000
_cell.angle_alpha   90.00
_cell.angle_beta   90.00
_cell.angle_gamma   90.00
#
_symmetry.space_group_name_H-M   'P 1'
#
loop_
_entity.id
_entity.type
_entity.pdbx_description
1 polymer ?
#
loop_
_entity_poly.entity_id
_entity_poly.type
_entity_poly.pdbx_seq_one_letter_code
_entity_poly.pdbx_strand_id
1 'polypeptide(L)'
;TAVPFLMIEPDSRAAGMGNTGVALADNANAIWWNPAGLAYQRGAEIGITHTNWLPQFDAGLYFDYLVGKYHVDNVGTFGGQVAFMNLGEHERRGPENEELGTFRSFDLAAGVSYGRQFGERLAIGTGFRTIYSQLAGGDNQEIDGTAFSFGVDLAGMYRTRPVMLGGTETTFSFGANLSNMGPKIDYDESTEDQDPLPQHLRFGLASTFRFDEFNELTVAADFGKMLTDVNYSQQDSTRSVAPFYEAIFSSWSSADKIGPDGDVTGQISPLGQITVGTGL
;
A
#
# COMPACT_ATOMS: atom_id res chain seq x y z
N THR A 1 5.56 12.10 1.23
CA THR A 1 4.59 11.13 1.81
C THR A 1 5.29 10.44 2.95
N ALA A 2 4.58 10.23 4.06
CA ALA A 2 5.11 9.51 5.22
C ALA A 2 4.91 8.00 5.06
N VAL A 3 5.50 7.21 5.96
CA VAL A 3 5.26 5.78 6.16
C VAL A 3 5.26 4.94 4.86
N PRO A 4 6.33 5.03 4.03
CA PRO A 4 6.39 4.33 2.74
C PRO A 4 6.31 2.81 2.86
N PHE A 5 6.54 2.24 4.05
CA PHE A 5 6.43 0.80 4.30
C PHE A 5 5.05 0.23 3.95
N LEU A 6 3.98 1.04 3.98
CA LEU A 6 2.64 0.63 3.57
C LEU A 6 2.55 0.25 2.09
N MET A 7 3.52 0.66 1.28
CA MET A 7 3.62 0.37 -0.15
C MET A 7 4.52 -0.85 -0.47
N ILE A 8 5.13 -1.47 0.54
CA ILE A 8 5.90 -2.69 0.37
C ILE A 8 4.92 -3.85 0.20
N GLU A 9 5.07 -4.57 -0.92
CA GLU A 9 4.26 -5.74 -1.24
C GLU A 9 4.65 -6.94 -0.36
N PRO A 10 3.70 -7.53 0.41
CA PRO A 10 4.01 -8.68 1.24
C PRO A 10 3.85 -10.06 0.54
N ASP A 11 3.20 -10.15 -0.63
CA ASP A 11 3.02 -11.39 -1.39
C ASP A 11 4.14 -11.59 -2.41
N SER A 12 4.93 -12.65 -2.22
CA SER A 12 5.99 -13.04 -3.15
C SER A 12 5.47 -13.41 -4.53
N ARG A 13 4.24 -13.95 -4.65
CA ARG A 13 3.63 -14.30 -5.93
C ARG A 13 3.32 -13.03 -6.73
N ALA A 14 2.63 -12.07 -6.11
CA ALA A 14 2.30 -10.81 -6.76
C ALA A 14 3.55 -9.98 -7.10
N ALA A 15 4.54 -9.96 -6.21
CA ALA A 15 5.84 -9.35 -6.46
C ALA A 15 6.55 -10.00 -7.67
N GLY A 16 6.55 -11.33 -7.76
CA GLY A 16 7.12 -12.08 -8.89
C GLY A 16 6.39 -11.84 -10.22
N MET A 17 5.10 -11.52 -10.17
CA MET A 17 4.26 -11.18 -11.34
C MET A 17 4.30 -9.69 -11.69
N GLY A 18 5.40 -9.00 -11.38
CA GLY A 18 5.57 -7.58 -11.72
C GLY A 18 4.68 -6.64 -10.89
N ASN A 19 4.42 -7.00 -9.63
CA ASN A 19 3.55 -6.26 -8.72
C ASN A 19 2.11 -6.17 -9.25
N THR A 20 1.53 -7.33 -9.55
CA THR A 20 0.14 -7.48 -9.99
C THR A 20 -0.66 -8.36 -9.04
N GLY A 21 -1.80 -7.87 -8.57
CA GLY A 21 -2.64 -8.58 -7.61
C GLY A 21 -4.04 -7.99 -7.40
N VAL A 22 -4.33 -6.79 -7.91
CA VAL A 22 -5.60 -6.07 -7.68
C VAL A 22 -6.80 -6.83 -8.23
N ALA A 23 -6.64 -7.46 -9.40
CA ALA A 23 -7.70 -8.27 -10.03
C ALA A 23 -7.61 -9.78 -9.72
N LEU A 24 -6.56 -10.22 -9.02
CA LEU A 24 -6.40 -11.60 -8.58
C LEU A 24 -7.02 -11.78 -7.18
N ALA A 25 -6.42 -11.12 -6.19
CA ALA A 25 -6.88 -11.01 -4.80
C ALA A 25 -7.61 -12.26 -4.26
N ASP A 26 -6.98 -13.43 -4.45
CA ASP A 26 -7.54 -14.78 -4.24
C ASP A 26 -6.94 -15.51 -3.02
N ASN A 27 -5.98 -14.89 -2.32
CA ASN A 27 -5.35 -15.38 -1.09
C ASN A 27 -5.50 -14.37 0.07
N ALA A 28 -4.97 -14.67 1.26
CA ALA A 28 -5.05 -13.80 2.43
C ALA A 28 -4.42 -12.41 2.20
N ASN A 29 -3.39 -12.29 1.36
CA ASN A 29 -2.76 -11.01 0.99
C ASN A 29 -3.68 -10.09 0.16
N ALA A 30 -4.87 -10.55 -0.24
CA ALA A 30 -5.90 -9.71 -0.83
C ALA A 30 -6.22 -8.48 0.02
N ILE A 31 -6.05 -8.53 1.34
CA ILE A 31 -6.22 -7.40 2.26
C ILE A 31 -5.36 -6.19 1.85
N TRP A 32 -4.14 -6.42 1.39
CA TRP A 32 -3.23 -5.37 0.93
C TRP A 32 -3.58 -4.90 -0.49
N TRP A 33 -3.83 -5.85 -1.40
CA TRP A 33 -4.08 -5.59 -2.82
C TRP A 33 -5.44 -4.99 -3.13
N ASN A 34 -6.49 -5.69 -2.71
CA ASN A 34 -7.89 -5.37 -2.98
C ASN A 34 -8.78 -6.15 -1.99
N PRO A 35 -9.23 -5.53 -0.88
CA PRO A 35 -10.11 -6.17 0.09
C PRO A 35 -11.41 -6.76 -0.49
N ALA A 36 -11.87 -6.31 -1.65
CA ALA A 36 -13.04 -6.89 -2.31
C ALA A 36 -12.79 -8.34 -2.76
N GLY A 37 -11.54 -8.72 -3.02
CA GLY A 37 -11.16 -10.09 -3.36
C GLY A 37 -11.50 -11.12 -2.27
N LEU A 38 -11.48 -10.70 -1.00
CA LEU A 38 -11.87 -11.55 0.13
C LEU A 38 -13.29 -12.13 -0.04
N ALA A 39 -14.19 -11.41 -0.70
CA ALA A 39 -15.57 -11.84 -0.94
C ALA A 39 -15.70 -13.16 -1.71
N TYR A 40 -14.75 -13.44 -2.62
CA TYR A 40 -14.74 -14.67 -3.42
C TYR A 40 -14.05 -15.84 -2.71
N GLN A 41 -13.36 -15.56 -1.61
CA GLN A 41 -12.59 -16.55 -0.89
C GLN A 41 -13.46 -17.26 0.16
N ARG A 42 -13.08 -18.49 0.50
CA ARG A 42 -13.74 -19.33 1.51
C ARG A 42 -12.69 -19.88 2.49
N GLY A 43 -13.16 -20.44 3.60
CA GLY A 43 -12.33 -21.05 4.63
C GLY A 43 -11.49 -20.05 5.43
N ALA A 44 -10.44 -20.57 6.06
CA ALA A 44 -9.46 -19.82 6.84
C ALA A 44 -8.08 -19.95 6.21
N GLU A 45 -7.30 -18.88 6.22
CA GLU A 45 -5.93 -18.87 5.72
C GLU A 45 -5.10 -17.90 6.55
N ILE A 46 -3.84 -18.25 6.79
CA ILE A 46 -2.87 -17.42 7.50
C ILE A 46 -1.59 -17.42 6.68
N GLY A 47 -0.95 -16.26 6.56
CA GLY A 47 0.33 -16.07 5.88
C GLY A 47 1.29 -15.25 6.72
N ILE A 48 2.59 -15.54 6.57
CA ILE A 48 3.67 -14.80 7.20
C ILE A 48 4.73 -14.53 6.14
N THR A 49 5.21 -13.30 6.06
CA THR A 49 6.30 -12.87 5.18
C THR A 49 7.39 -12.20 6.02
N HIS A 50 8.64 -12.51 5.72
CA HIS A 50 9.83 -11.84 6.26
C HIS A 50 10.77 -11.49 5.11
N THR A 51 11.21 -10.23 5.05
CA THR A 51 12.11 -9.73 4.01
C THR A 51 13.21 -8.87 4.62
N ASN A 52 14.47 -9.23 4.39
CA ASN A 52 15.60 -8.35 4.68
C ASN A 52 15.57 -7.16 3.71
N TRP A 53 15.58 -5.96 4.25
CA TRP A 53 15.51 -4.73 3.46
C TRP A 53 16.92 -4.17 3.27
N LEU A 54 17.28 -3.86 2.02
CA LEU A 54 18.59 -3.31 1.67
C LEU A 54 19.77 -4.08 2.32
N PRO A 55 19.83 -5.42 2.19
CA PRO A 55 20.81 -6.24 2.90
C PRO A 55 22.27 -5.90 2.53
N GLN A 56 22.49 -5.27 1.38
CA GLN A 56 23.82 -4.82 0.94
C GLN A 56 24.41 -3.71 1.82
N PHE A 57 23.58 -2.99 2.58
CA PHE A 57 24.02 -1.90 3.46
C PHE A 57 24.29 -2.37 4.90
N ASP A 58 24.07 -3.65 5.22
CA ASP A 58 24.28 -4.24 6.55
C ASP A 58 23.64 -3.45 7.70
N ALA A 59 22.56 -2.73 7.41
CA ALA A 59 21.88 -1.85 8.36
C ALA A 59 20.83 -2.59 9.23
N GLY A 60 20.73 -3.92 9.11
CA GLY A 60 19.79 -4.73 9.89
C GLY A 60 18.31 -4.40 9.66
N LEU A 61 17.98 -3.80 8.52
CA LEU A 61 16.60 -3.42 8.19
C LEU A 61 15.81 -4.65 7.74
N TYR A 62 14.57 -4.77 8.19
CA TYR A 62 13.70 -5.86 7.77
C TYR A 62 12.23 -5.47 7.80
N PHE A 63 11.44 -6.17 7.00
CA PHE A 63 9.99 -6.04 6.90
C PHE A 63 9.35 -7.39 7.22
N ASP A 64 8.41 -7.37 8.17
CA ASP A 64 7.60 -8.50 8.57
C ASP A 64 6.13 -8.22 8.30
N TYR A 65 5.41 -9.24 7.85
CA TYR A 65 3.97 -9.14 7.60
C TYR A 65 3.27 -10.43 8.02
N LEU A 66 2.25 -10.29 8.87
CA LEU A 66 1.34 -11.36 9.28
C LEU A 66 -0.05 -11.03 8.73
N VAL A 67 -0.69 -12.01 8.11
CA VAL A 67 -2.02 -11.86 7.54
C VAL A 67 -2.87 -13.07 7.82
N GLY A 68 -4.18 -12.86 7.94
CA GLY A 68 -5.13 -13.95 7.97
C GLY A 68 -6.51 -13.54 7.51
N LYS A 69 -7.29 -14.52 7.07
CA LYS A 69 -8.70 -14.35 6.72
C LYS A 69 -9.55 -15.48 7.29
N TYR A 70 -10.83 -15.18 7.45
CA TYR A 70 -11.84 -16.14 7.85
C TYR A 70 -13.17 -15.83 7.19
N HIS A 71 -13.74 -16.82 6.49
CA HIS A 71 -15.05 -16.72 5.86
C HIS A 71 -16.18 -17.10 6.82
N VAL A 72 -17.25 -16.31 6.81
CA VAL A 72 -18.50 -16.60 7.51
C VAL A 72 -19.63 -16.63 6.50
N ASP A 73 -20.29 -17.79 6.40
CA ASP A 73 -21.38 -18.01 5.44
C ASP A 73 -22.50 -16.96 5.60
N ASN A 74 -23.00 -16.46 4.47
CA ASN A 74 -24.03 -15.40 4.35
C ASN A 74 -23.63 -14.01 4.89
N VAL A 75 -22.50 -13.90 5.60
CA VAL A 75 -21.99 -12.63 6.12
C VAL A 75 -20.91 -12.07 5.19
N GLY A 76 -19.90 -12.86 4.83
CA GLY A 76 -18.76 -12.42 4.02
C GLY A 76 -17.44 -12.92 4.60
N THR A 77 -16.33 -12.33 4.16
CA THR A 77 -14.99 -12.72 4.60
C THR A 77 -14.34 -11.58 5.35
N PHE A 78 -13.86 -11.88 6.56
CA PHE A 78 -13.07 -10.96 7.37
C PHE A 78 -11.59 -11.25 7.17
N GLY A 79 -10.78 -10.22 7.32
CA GLY A 79 -9.33 -10.28 7.24
C GLY A 79 -8.68 -9.46 8.34
N GLY A 80 -7.49 -9.86 8.78
CA GLY A 80 -6.64 -9.10 9.68
C GLY A 80 -5.20 -9.11 9.18
N GLN A 81 -4.48 -8.02 9.41
CA GLN A 81 -3.07 -7.90 9.04
C GLN A 81 -2.27 -7.12 10.09
N VAL A 82 -0.98 -7.43 10.18
CA VAL A 82 0.04 -6.66 10.89
C VAL A 82 1.26 -6.54 9.98
N ALA A 83 1.71 -5.33 9.72
CA ALA A 83 2.91 -5.00 8.98
C ALA A 83 3.89 -4.29 9.91
N PHE A 84 5.14 -4.72 9.95
CA PHE A 84 6.18 -4.16 10.79
C PHE A 84 7.44 -3.91 9.96
N MET A 85 7.97 -2.70 10.05
CA MET A 85 9.22 -2.31 9.39
C MET A 85 10.22 -1.89 10.45
N ASN A 86 11.32 -2.64 10.57
CA ASN A 86 12.46 -2.24 11.38
C ASN A 86 13.37 -1.33 10.58
N LEU A 87 13.56 -0.09 11.06
CA LEU A 87 14.43 0.91 10.44
C LEU A 87 15.84 0.94 11.06
N GLY A 88 16.12 0.03 11.99
CA GLY A 88 17.43 -0.18 12.57
C GLY A 88 17.64 0.57 13.88
N GLU A 89 18.90 0.59 14.31
CA GLU A 89 19.35 1.30 15.50
C GLU A 89 20.24 2.47 15.09
N HIS A 90 20.00 3.62 15.68
CA HIS A 90 20.67 4.88 15.37
C HIS A 90 21.40 5.41 16.59
N GLU A 91 22.60 5.94 16.36
CA GLU A 91 23.36 6.66 17.37
C GLU A 91 22.81 8.08 17.49
N ARG A 92 22.53 8.50 18.74
CA ARG A 92 22.18 9.88 19.05
C ARG A 92 23.45 10.67 19.28
N ARG A 93 23.60 11.78 18.57
CA ARG A 93 24.71 12.72 18.74
C ARG A 93 24.19 14.11 19.08
N GLY A 94 24.85 14.78 20.02
CA GLY A 94 24.54 16.16 20.36
C GLY A 94 25.21 17.19 19.45
N PRO A 95 24.97 18.49 19.68
CA PRO A 95 25.50 19.57 18.83
C PRO A 95 27.02 19.64 18.77
N GLU A 96 27.72 19.10 19.79
CA GLU A 96 29.18 19.04 19.88
C GLU A 96 29.72 17.67 19.40
N ASN A 97 28.88 16.88 18.72
CA ASN A 97 29.18 15.53 18.21
C ASN A 97 29.46 14.49 19.32
N GLU A 98 29.00 14.75 20.53
CA GLU A 98 29.04 13.84 21.67
C GLU A 98 27.98 12.73 21.54
N GLU A 99 28.35 11.49 21.87
CA GLU A 99 27.43 10.33 21.86
C GLU A 99 26.48 10.39 23.07
N LEU A 100 25.18 10.41 22.81
CA LEU A 100 24.11 10.53 23.81
C LEU A 100 23.29 9.23 23.96
N GLY A 101 23.81 8.12 23.43
CA GLY A 101 23.18 6.80 23.44
C GLY A 101 22.59 6.40 22.08
N THR A 102 21.81 5.31 22.04
CA THR A 102 21.17 4.81 20.82
C THR A 102 19.65 4.79 20.94
N PHE A 103 18.95 4.78 19.80
CA PHE A 103 17.51 4.57 19.73
C PHE A 103 17.17 3.71 18.53
N ARG A 104 16.00 3.06 18.56
CA ARG A 104 15.49 2.27 17.44
C ARG A 104 14.33 2.97 16.77
N SER A 105 14.31 2.84 15.45
CA SER A 105 13.24 3.37 14.62
C SER A 105 12.47 2.22 13.99
N PHE A 106 11.15 2.35 13.97
CA PHE A 106 10.28 1.34 13.40
C PHE A 106 8.93 1.92 12.98
N ASP A 107 8.30 1.25 12.02
CA ASP A 107 6.91 1.49 11.67
C ASP A 107 6.08 0.23 11.93
N LEU A 108 4.85 0.43 12.38
CA LEU A 108 3.87 -0.61 12.64
C LEU A 108 2.53 -0.21 12.03
N ALA A 109 1.91 -1.10 11.27
CA ALA A 109 0.51 -0.98 10.89
C ALA A 109 -0.25 -2.24 11.26
N ALA A 110 -1.41 -2.07 11.87
CA ALA A 110 -2.34 -3.17 12.17
C ALA A 110 -3.70 -2.82 11.59
N GLY A 111 -4.37 -3.80 10.98
CA GLY A 111 -5.62 -3.52 10.30
C GLY A 111 -6.55 -4.71 10.19
N VAL A 112 -7.80 -4.39 9.88
CA VAL A 112 -8.86 -5.35 9.59
C VAL A 112 -9.52 -4.98 8.27
N SER A 113 -9.96 -5.99 7.54
CA SER A 113 -10.65 -5.83 6.28
C SER A 113 -11.88 -6.72 6.21
N TYR A 114 -12.81 -6.33 5.36
CA TYR A 114 -14.03 -7.08 5.12
C TYR A 114 -14.38 -7.02 3.64
N GLY A 115 -14.74 -8.17 3.08
CA GLY A 115 -15.20 -8.30 1.71
C GLY A 115 -16.54 -9.04 1.64
N ARG A 116 -17.45 -8.54 0.81
CA ARG A 116 -18.76 -9.15 0.58
C ARG A 116 -19.11 -9.21 -0.91
N GLN A 117 -19.67 -10.35 -1.31
CA GLN A 117 -20.16 -10.59 -2.65
C GLN A 117 -21.63 -10.15 -2.76
N PHE A 118 -21.98 -9.45 -3.84
CA PHE A 118 -23.34 -9.13 -4.24
C PHE A 118 -23.69 -9.85 -5.54
N GLY A 119 -24.70 -10.71 -5.47
CA GLY A 119 -24.95 -11.68 -6.52
C GLY A 119 -23.75 -12.63 -6.69
N GLU A 120 -23.49 -13.06 -7.91
CA GLU A 120 -22.41 -14.02 -8.20
C GLU A 120 -21.12 -13.35 -8.69
N ARG A 121 -21.15 -12.06 -9.04
CA ARG A 121 -20.12 -11.45 -9.90
C ARG A 121 -19.56 -10.14 -9.42
N LEU A 122 -20.22 -9.45 -8.51
CA LEU A 122 -19.74 -8.19 -7.96
C LEU A 122 -19.33 -8.43 -6.51
N ALA A 123 -18.20 -7.85 -6.12
CA ALA A 123 -17.74 -7.80 -4.75
C ALA A 123 -17.34 -6.38 -4.40
N ILE A 124 -17.60 -6.01 -3.15
CA ILE A 124 -17.03 -4.82 -2.54
C ILE A 124 -16.18 -5.24 -1.36
N GLY A 125 -15.22 -4.40 -1.01
CA GLY A 125 -14.48 -4.56 0.22
C GLY A 125 -14.01 -3.24 0.78
N THR A 126 -13.69 -3.26 2.06
CA THR A 126 -13.12 -2.13 2.76
C THR A 126 -12.10 -2.63 3.77
N GLY A 127 -11.13 -1.77 4.07
CA GLY A 127 -10.11 -2.01 5.08
C GLY A 127 -10.02 -0.81 6.00
N PHE A 128 -9.67 -1.06 7.26
CA PHE A 128 -9.27 -0.05 8.22
C PHE A 128 -7.93 -0.46 8.83
N ARG A 129 -7.01 0.47 8.96
CA ARG A 129 -5.69 0.24 9.55
C ARG A 129 -5.30 1.39 10.46
N THR A 130 -4.66 1.08 11.58
CA THR A 130 -3.94 2.05 12.42
C THR A 130 -2.47 1.98 12.11
N ILE A 131 -1.78 3.11 12.17
CA ILE A 131 -0.37 3.25 11.83
C ILE A 131 0.31 3.94 13.00
N TYR A 132 1.42 3.38 13.45
CA TYR A 132 2.30 3.95 14.44
C TYR A 132 3.71 3.98 13.84
N SER A 133 4.37 5.13 13.91
CA SER A 133 5.74 5.30 13.45
C SER A 133 6.57 5.94 14.55
N GLN A 134 7.78 5.43 14.72
CA GLN A 134 8.80 6.00 15.59
C GLN A 134 10.06 6.21 14.76
N LEU A 135 10.33 7.46 14.40
CA LEU A 135 11.51 7.86 13.63
C LEU A 135 12.63 8.37 14.52
N ALA A 136 12.28 8.96 15.67
CA ALA A 136 13.20 9.34 16.74
C ALA A 136 12.47 9.20 18.09
N GLY A 137 13.13 8.73 19.15
CA GLY A 137 12.47 8.57 20.46
C GLY A 137 13.44 8.57 21.64
N GLY A 138 13.08 9.22 22.76
CA GLY A 138 13.85 9.26 24.02
C GLY A 138 13.42 10.37 25.00
N ASP A 139 13.70 10.19 26.29
CA ASP A 139 13.16 10.99 27.43
C ASP A 139 13.61 12.47 27.53
N ASN A 140 14.27 13.06 26.53
CA ASN A 140 14.79 14.44 26.57
C ASN A 140 14.75 15.12 25.19
N GLN A 141 13.65 15.05 24.46
CA GLN A 141 13.53 15.68 23.14
C GLN A 141 12.61 16.90 23.13
N GLU A 142 12.97 17.88 22.29
CA GLU A 142 12.12 19.01 21.88
C GLU A 142 11.13 18.60 20.77
N ILE A 143 11.40 17.45 20.10
CA ILE A 143 10.62 16.85 19.01
C ILE A 143 10.13 15.46 19.43
N ASP A 144 8.83 15.18 19.32
CA ASP A 144 8.24 13.89 19.71
C ASP A 144 8.81 12.71 18.92
N GLY A 145 9.02 12.87 17.60
CA GLY A 145 9.65 11.87 16.73
C GLY A 145 8.84 10.58 16.57
N THR A 146 7.62 10.56 17.10
CA THR A 146 6.63 9.50 16.99
C THR A 146 5.38 10.07 16.33
N ALA A 147 4.64 9.22 15.63
CA ALA A 147 3.40 9.64 14.99
C ALA A 147 2.38 8.50 14.97
N PHE A 148 1.10 8.88 15.05
CA PHE A 148 -0.03 7.98 14.91
C PHE A 148 -0.96 8.46 13.80
N SER A 149 -1.47 7.54 12.99
CA SER A 149 -2.48 7.82 11.98
C SER A 149 -3.36 6.59 11.73
N PHE A 150 -4.33 6.73 10.84
CA PHE A 150 -5.17 5.63 10.39
C PHE A 150 -5.45 5.76 8.89
N GLY A 151 -5.75 4.64 8.25
CA GLY A 151 -6.11 4.58 6.85
C GLY A 151 -7.38 3.78 6.63
N VAL A 152 -8.15 4.17 5.62
CA VAL A 152 -9.34 3.47 5.12
C VAL A 152 -9.12 3.11 3.65
N ASP A 153 -9.57 1.92 3.28
CA ASP A 153 -9.57 1.46 1.90
C ASP A 153 -11.00 1.27 1.39
N LEU A 154 -11.22 1.60 0.11
CA LEU A 154 -12.45 1.31 -0.62
C LEU A 154 -12.12 0.54 -1.88
N ALA A 155 -12.73 -0.63 -2.03
CA ALA A 155 -12.35 -1.53 -3.10
C ALA A 155 -13.56 -2.21 -3.74
N GLY A 156 -13.41 -2.52 -5.02
CA GLY A 156 -14.40 -3.22 -5.83
C GLY A 156 -13.73 -4.27 -6.70
N MET A 157 -14.45 -5.37 -6.94
CA MET A 157 -14.00 -6.41 -7.84
C MET A 157 -15.18 -7.04 -8.58
N TYR A 158 -15.04 -7.21 -9.89
CA TYR A 158 -16.02 -7.89 -10.73
C TYR A 158 -15.38 -9.11 -11.40
N ARG A 159 -16.00 -10.28 -11.25
CA ARG A 159 -15.57 -11.54 -11.87
C ARG A 159 -16.67 -12.07 -12.78
N THR A 160 -16.34 -12.33 -14.05
CA THR A 160 -17.32 -12.86 -14.99
C THR A 160 -17.72 -14.29 -14.62
N ARG A 161 -18.86 -14.75 -15.13
CA ARG A 161 -19.05 -16.21 -15.26
C ARG A 161 -18.01 -16.73 -16.26
N PRO A 162 -17.60 -18.00 -16.14
CA PRO A 162 -16.71 -18.57 -17.12
C PRO A 162 -17.34 -18.53 -18.52
N VAL A 163 -16.55 -18.15 -19.51
CA VAL A 163 -16.93 -18.12 -20.92
C VAL A 163 -16.00 -18.99 -21.73
N MET A 164 -16.52 -19.62 -22.78
CA MET A 164 -15.69 -20.42 -23.68
C MET A 164 -14.96 -19.49 -24.65
N LEU A 165 -13.64 -19.41 -24.53
CA LEU A 165 -12.77 -18.67 -25.44
C LEU A 165 -11.76 -19.64 -26.04
N GLY A 166 -11.80 -19.83 -27.36
CA GLY A 166 -10.87 -20.74 -28.05
C GLY A 166 -10.94 -22.19 -27.57
N GLY A 167 -12.10 -22.66 -27.09
CA GLY A 167 -12.29 -24.00 -26.54
C GLY A 167 -11.82 -24.18 -25.10
N THR A 168 -11.35 -23.11 -24.45
CA THR A 168 -10.90 -23.10 -23.04
C THR A 168 -11.89 -22.33 -22.18
N GLU A 169 -12.16 -22.81 -20.97
CA GLU A 169 -12.97 -22.06 -20.01
C GLU A 169 -12.14 -20.87 -19.50
N THR A 170 -12.64 -19.64 -19.71
CA THR A 170 -11.93 -18.41 -19.36
C THR A 170 -12.76 -17.54 -18.43
N THR A 171 -12.14 -17.06 -17.36
CA THR A 171 -12.75 -16.11 -16.41
C THR A 171 -12.01 -14.79 -16.45
N PHE A 172 -12.74 -13.70 -16.67
CA PHE A 172 -12.18 -12.35 -16.60
C PHE A 172 -12.48 -11.72 -15.23
N SER A 173 -11.48 -11.07 -14.65
CA SER A 173 -11.60 -10.31 -13.41
C SER A 173 -11.15 -8.88 -13.61
N PHE A 174 -11.88 -7.95 -12.99
CA PHE A 174 -11.62 -6.52 -12.99
C PHE A 174 -11.57 -6.08 -11.54
N GLY A 175 -10.54 -5.34 -11.15
CA GLY A 175 -10.37 -4.86 -9.78
C GLY A 175 -10.10 -3.37 -9.72
N ALA A 176 -10.55 -2.73 -8.66
CA ALA A 176 -10.18 -1.36 -8.31
C ALA A 176 -10.01 -1.25 -6.80
N ASN A 177 -8.99 -0.52 -6.36
CA ASN A 177 -8.75 -0.25 -4.94
C ASN A 177 -8.25 1.18 -4.76
N LEU A 178 -8.90 1.92 -3.87
CA LEU A 178 -8.44 3.21 -3.37
C LEU A 178 -8.02 3.00 -1.92
N SER A 179 -6.72 2.94 -1.67
CA SER A 179 -6.15 2.58 -0.37
C SER A 179 -5.48 3.75 0.35
N ASN A 180 -5.26 3.56 1.65
CA ASN A 180 -4.56 4.49 2.53
C ASN A 180 -5.18 5.90 2.58
N MET A 181 -6.51 6.00 2.49
CA MET A 181 -7.19 7.28 2.70
C MET A 181 -7.19 7.61 4.20
N GLY A 182 -6.56 8.72 4.59
CA GLY A 182 -6.47 9.08 6.00
C GLY A 182 -5.85 10.45 6.22
N PRO A 183 -5.80 10.90 7.48
CA PRO A 183 -5.17 12.16 7.84
C PRO A 183 -3.66 12.12 7.55
N LYS A 184 -3.08 13.30 7.42
CA LYS A 184 -1.63 13.46 7.31
C LYS A 184 -0.97 12.96 8.60
N ILE A 185 0.29 12.59 8.47
CA ILE A 185 1.17 12.23 9.59
C ILE A 185 1.98 13.45 9.97
N ASP A 186 2.11 13.64 11.27
CA ASP A 186 2.87 14.71 11.89
C ASP A 186 3.82 14.07 12.92
N TYR A 187 5.11 14.39 12.84
CA TYR A 187 6.15 13.89 13.75
C TYR A 187 6.65 14.99 14.71
N ASP A 188 6.22 16.23 14.49
CA ASP A 188 6.62 17.40 15.24
C ASP A 188 5.48 18.42 15.27
N GLU A 189 4.68 18.37 16.34
CA GLU A 189 3.53 19.27 16.54
C GLU A 189 3.92 20.76 16.61
N SER A 190 5.22 21.08 16.70
CA SER A 190 5.73 22.46 16.69
C SER A 190 5.91 23.03 15.28
N THR A 191 5.81 22.19 14.24
CA THR A 191 5.95 22.56 12.83
C THR A 191 4.65 22.33 12.05
N GLU A 192 4.50 22.98 10.90
CA GLU A 192 3.40 22.69 9.96
C GLU A 192 3.77 21.59 8.93
N ASP A 193 4.89 20.89 9.16
CA ASP A 193 5.48 19.94 8.20
C ASP A 193 4.83 18.56 8.26
N GLN A 194 3.58 18.50 7.81
CA GLN A 194 2.79 17.27 7.78
C GLN A 194 2.94 16.52 6.46
N ASP A 195 3.07 15.21 6.50
CA ASP A 195 3.19 14.38 5.31
C ASP A 195 1.92 13.58 5.03
N PRO A 196 1.45 13.48 3.77
CA PRO A 196 0.29 12.65 3.47
C PRO A 196 0.65 11.17 3.59
N LEU A 197 -0.33 10.35 3.98
CA LEU A 197 -0.25 8.91 3.81
C LEU A 197 -0.01 8.55 2.34
N PRO A 198 0.57 7.37 2.05
CA PRO A 198 0.77 6.92 0.68
C PRO A 198 -0.55 6.44 0.07
N GLN A 199 -1.48 7.37 -0.11
CA GLN A 199 -2.78 7.15 -0.75
C GLN A 199 -2.56 6.67 -2.18
N HIS A 200 -3.21 5.58 -2.53
CA HIS A 200 -2.92 4.91 -3.79
C HIS A 200 -4.19 4.41 -4.47
N LEU A 201 -4.31 4.71 -5.75
CA LEU A 201 -5.36 4.19 -6.61
C LEU A 201 -4.77 3.10 -7.48
N ARG A 202 -5.40 1.92 -7.45
CA ARG A 202 -5.06 0.80 -8.32
C ARG A 202 -6.26 0.35 -9.13
N PHE A 203 -6.01 0.00 -10.38
CA PHE A 203 -6.92 -0.72 -11.25
C PHE A 203 -6.24 -1.95 -11.79
N GLY A 204 -6.96 -3.06 -11.89
CA GLY A 204 -6.41 -4.33 -12.35
C GLY A 204 -7.31 -5.05 -13.32
N LEU A 205 -6.69 -5.80 -14.22
CA LEU A 205 -7.33 -6.73 -15.14
C LEU A 205 -6.66 -8.10 -14.98
N ALA A 206 -7.45 -9.17 -14.95
CA ALA A 206 -6.92 -10.53 -15.00
C ALA A 206 -7.78 -11.43 -15.89
N SER A 207 -7.13 -12.39 -16.56
CA SER A 207 -7.79 -13.42 -17.36
C SER A 207 -7.21 -14.77 -17.00
N THR A 208 -8.04 -15.64 -16.43
CA THR A 208 -7.67 -17.01 -16.04
C THR A 208 -8.22 -18.00 -17.06
N PHE A 209 -7.33 -18.75 -17.68
CA PHE A 209 -7.61 -19.81 -18.65
C PHE A 209 -7.47 -21.16 -17.96
N ARG A 210 -8.55 -21.94 -17.91
CA ARG A 210 -8.54 -23.31 -17.34
C ARG A 210 -8.50 -24.33 -18.46
N PHE A 211 -7.38 -25.02 -18.61
CA PHE A 211 -7.20 -26.04 -19.64
C PHE A 211 -7.81 -27.38 -19.21
N ASP A 212 -7.64 -27.71 -17.92
CA ASP A 212 -8.23 -28.87 -17.27
C ASP A 212 -8.36 -28.61 -15.76
N GLU A 213 -8.60 -29.66 -14.97
CA GLU A 213 -8.82 -29.54 -13.51
C GLU A 213 -7.56 -29.21 -12.68
N PHE A 214 -6.36 -29.35 -13.26
CA PHE A 214 -5.08 -29.10 -12.60
C PHE A 214 -4.27 -27.96 -13.22
N ASN A 215 -4.55 -27.62 -14.48
CA ASN A 215 -3.77 -26.66 -15.26
C ASN A 215 -4.58 -25.39 -15.53
N GLU A 216 -4.15 -24.30 -14.89
CA GLU A 216 -4.65 -22.96 -15.13
C GLU A 216 -3.49 -22.01 -15.46
N LEU A 217 -3.73 -21.04 -16.35
CA LEU A 217 -2.83 -19.93 -16.64
C LEU A 217 -3.57 -18.62 -16.41
N THR A 218 -2.98 -17.70 -15.66
CA THR A 218 -3.59 -16.38 -15.45
C THR A 218 -2.68 -15.29 -16.00
N VAL A 219 -3.24 -14.37 -16.78
CA VAL A 219 -2.54 -13.17 -17.23
C VAL A 219 -3.11 -11.98 -16.48
N ALA A 220 -2.26 -11.15 -15.89
CA ALA A 220 -2.68 -9.99 -15.11
C ALA A 220 -1.95 -8.71 -15.54
N ALA A 221 -2.66 -7.59 -15.41
CA ALA A 221 -2.13 -6.25 -15.61
C ALA A 221 -2.73 -5.30 -14.58
N ASP A 222 -1.87 -4.60 -13.84
CA ASP A 222 -2.27 -3.60 -12.86
C ASP A 222 -1.71 -2.22 -13.22
N PHE A 223 -2.51 -1.20 -12.96
CA PHE A 223 -2.20 0.22 -13.14
C PHE A 223 -2.32 0.89 -11.79
N GLY A 224 -1.28 1.60 -11.38
CA GLY A 224 -1.19 2.27 -10.09
C GLY A 224 -0.91 3.75 -10.24
N LYS A 225 -1.54 4.57 -9.40
CA LYS A 225 -1.18 5.99 -9.26
C LYS A 225 -1.23 6.40 -7.80
N MET A 226 -0.18 7.06 -7.35
CA MET A 226 -0.17 7.72 -6.05
C MET A 226 -1.04 8.99 -6.12
N LEU A 227 -1.95 9.11 -5.15
CA LEU A 227 -2.89 10.23 -5.06
C LEU A 227 -2.49 11.15 -3.91
N THR A 228 -1.32 11.77 -4.05
CA THR A 228 -0.83 12.77 -3.10
C THR A 228 -0.50 14.05 -3.82
N ASP A 229 -0.79 15.18 -3.19
CA ASP A 229 -0.53 16.51 -3.73
C ASP A 229 0.21 17.32 -2.67
N VAL A 230 1.47 17.61 -2.97
CA VAL A 230 2.40 18.35 -2.13
C VAL A 230 2.96 19.47 -2.99
N ASN A 231 2.61 20.70 -2.65
CA ASN A 231 3.07 21.89 -3.35
C ASN A 231 4.08 22.62 -2.48
N TYR A 232 5.21 22.96 -3.09
CA TYR A 232 6.26 23.75 -2.46
C TYR A 232 6.36 25.09 -3.18
N SER A 233 6.03 26.19 -2.47
CA SER A 233 6.24 27.55 -2.97
C SER A 233 7.65 28.00 -2.61
N GLN A 234 8.56 28.02 -3.59
CA GLN A 234 9.92 28.54 -3.37
C GLN A 234 9.93 30.03 -2.98
N GLN A 235 8.92 30.79 -3.41
CA GLN A 235 8.85 32.24 -3.15
C GLN A 235 8.54 32.56 -1.69
N ASP A 236 7.72 31.72 -1.05
CA ASP A 236 7.27 31.93 0.34
C ASP A 236 7.88 30.91 1.31
N SER A 237 8.70 29.97 0.82
CA SER A 237 9.20 28.80 1.58
C SER A 237 8.08 28.03 2.29
N THR A 238 6.88 28.00 1.70
CA THR A 238 5.71 27.34 2.26
C THR A 238 5.47 26.00 1.58
N ARG A 239 5.24 24.98 2.41
CA ARG A 239 4.86 23.64 1.98
C ARG A 239 3.38 23.44 2.29
N SER A 240 2.59 23.10 1.28
CA SER A 240 1.19 22.78 1.45
C SER A 240 0.92 21.35 0.99
N VAL A 241 0.15 20.63 1.79
CA VAL A 241 -0.24 19.24 1.50
C VAL A 241 -1.76 19.20 1.44
N ALA A 242 -2.31 18.69 0.34
CA ALA A 242 -3.75 18.52 0.23
C ALA A 242 -4.23 17.40 1.18
N PRO A 243 -5.37 17.56 1.88
CA PRO A 243 -6.04 16.45 2.55
C PRO A 243 -6.39 15.31 1.57
N PHE A 244 -6.50 14.08 2.08
CA PHE A 244 -6.70 12.88 1.24
C PHE A 244 -7.93 13.00 0.29
N TYR A 245 -9.01 13.64 0.74
CA TYR A 245 -10.24 13.77 -0.04
C TYR A 245 -10.10 14.79 -1.19
N GLU A 246 -9.24 15.80 -1.04
CA GLU A 246 -8.88 16.74 -2.10
C GLU A 246 -7.85 16.13 -3.06
N ALA A 247 -6.87 15.40 -2.51
CA ALA A 247 -5.80 14.75 -3.27
C ALA A 247 -6.33 13.73 -4.30
N ILE A 248 -7.52 13.14 -4.07
CA ILE A 248 -8.21 12.29 -5.06
C ILE A 248 -8.40 13.01 -6.39
N PHE A 249 -8.64 14.32 -6.36
CA PHE A 249 -8.92 15.14 -7.54
C PHE A 249 -7.74 16.02 -7.94
N SER A 250 -6.99 16.54 -6.97
CA SER A 250 -5.90 17.49 -7.24
C SER A 250 -4.61 16.83 -7.75
N SER A 251 -4.37 15.55 -7.41
CA SER A 251 -3.17 14.80 -7.83
C SER A 251 -3.11 14.43 -9.33
N TRP A 252 -4.07 14.87 -10.13
CA TRP A 252 -4.15 14.62 -11.58
C TRP A 252 -3.57 15.76 -12.43
N SER A 253 -2.81 16.66 -11.81
CA SER A 253 -2.01 17.67 -12.49
C SER A 253 -0.63 17.11 -12.90
N SER A 254 0.06 17.82 -13.79
CA SER A 254 1.46 17.53 -14.08
C SER A 254 2.31 17.80 -12.84
N ALA A 255 3.27 16.93 -12.55
CA ALA A 255 4.19 17.08 -11.43
C ALA A 255 5.57 17.51 -11.93
N ASP A 256 6.25 18.36 -11.17
CA ASP A 256 7.61 18.80 -11.51
C ASP A 256 8.62 17.65 -11.32
N LYS A 257 9.56 17.53 -12.25
CA LYS A 257 10.72 16.65 -12.13
C LYS A 257 11.83 17.38 -11.39
N ILE A 258 12.06 17.01 -10.14
CA ILE A 258 13.14 17.57 -9.36
C ILE A 258 14.44 16.83 -9.68
N GLY A 259 15.46 17.57 -10.13
CA GLY A 259 16.79 17.05 -10.40
C GLY A 259 17.60 16.83 -9.11
N PRO A 260 18.82 16.25 -9.22
CA PRO A 260 19.67 15.95 -8.06
C PRO A 260 20.01 17.18 -7.21
N ASP A 261 20.08 18.35 -7.85
CA ASP A 261 20.44 19.63 -7.22
C ASP A 261 19.19 20.41 -6.73
N GLY A 262 18.00 19.82 -6.81
CA GLY A 262 16.74 20.46 -6.42
C GLY A 262 16.06 21.30 -7.50
N ASP A 263 16.69 21.44 -8.67
CA ASP A 263 16.14 22.20 -9.80
C ASP A 263 15.00 21.47 -10.52
N VAL A 264 14.01 22.22 -11.00
CA VAL A 264 12.95 21.68 -11.85
C VAL A 264 13.51 21.44 -13.25
N THR A 265 13.70 20.17 -13.60
CA THR A 265 14.29 19.70 -14.87
C THR A 265 13.24 19.43 -15.96
N GLY A 266 11.96 19.49 -15.61
CA GLY A 266 10.84 19.27 -16.52
C GLY A 266 9.56 18.92 -15.77
N GLN A 267 8.54 18.42 -16.49
CA GLN A 267 7.29 17.97 -15.90
C GLN A 267 6.95 16.53 -16.32
N ILE A 268 6.27 15.80 -15.44
CA ILE A 268 5.68 14.49 -15.69
C ILE A 268 4.17 14.70 -15.87
N SER A 269 3.66 14.33 -17.04
CA SER A 269 2.21 14.33 -17.27
C SER A 269 1.50 13.37 -16.32
N PRO A 270 0.19 13.55 -16.05
CA PRO A 270 -0.55 12.65 -15.17
C PRO A 270 -0.49 11.18 -15.59
N LEU A 271 -0.46 10.91 -16.90
CA LEU A 271 -0.30 9.56 -17.44
C LEU A 271 1.12 9.00 -17.22
N GLY A 272 2.15 9.85 -17.26
CA GLY A 272 3.52 9.46 -16.97
C GLY A 272 3.78 9.16 -15.49
N GLN A 273 2.84 9.50 -14.61
CA GLN A 273 2.87 9.19 -13.17
C GLN A 273 2.19 7.85 -12.84
N ILE A 274 1.67 7.12 -13.86
CA ILE A 274 1.05 5.81 -13.68
C ILE A 274 2.11 4.73 -13.75
N THR A 275 2.17 3.87 -12.73
CA THR A 275 2.96 2.64 -12.74
C THR A 275 2.17 1.51 -13.37
N VAL A 276 2.85 0.65 -14.14
CA VAL A 276 2.24 -0.52 -14.77
C VAL A 276 2.96 -1.78 -14.34
N GLY A 277 2.22 -2.76 -13.85
CA GLY A 277 2.68 -4.12 -13.60
C GLY A 277 1.99 -5.08 -14.56
N THR A 278 2.71 -6.06 -15.10
CA THR A 278 2.12 -7.17 -15.86
C THR A 278 2.81 -8.47 -15.50
N GLY A 279 2.04 -9.55 -15.40
CA GLY A 279 2.56 -10.85 -15.01
C GLY A 279 1.71 -12.01 -15.51
N LEU A 280 2.29 -13.20 -15.38
CA LEU A 280 1.75 -14.51 -15.75
C LEU A 280 1.91 -15.48 -14.58
#